data_AF-A0A6N9UEV4-F1
#
_entry.id   AF-A0A6N9UEV4-F1
#
_cell.length_a   1.000
_cell.length_b   1.000
_cell.length_c   1.000
_cell.angle_alpha   90.00
_cell.angle_beta   90.00
_cell.angle_gamma   90.00
#
_symmetry.space_group_name_H-M   'P 1'
#
loop_
_entity.id
_entity.type
_entity.pdbx_description
1 polymer ?
#
loop_
_entity_poly.entity_id
_entity_poly.type
_entity_poly.pdbx_seq_one_letter_code
_entity_poly.pdbx_strand_id
1 'polypeptide(L)'
;MSGASASPHGFVTVRGRGRGYRPEQVEAYAAALSEERDAAWERAARLTVLAREMEEDLGDLEEVVEQLTAQDYEVLGEQARDLFRLVEAEAEAVRERARGAAEGLMEDARAHAAGVREAARAHA
;
A
#
# COMPACT_ATOMS: atom_id res chain seq x y z
N MET A 1 9.55 47.88 16.43
CA MET A 1 9.95 46.46 16.38
C MET A 1 9.01 45.76 15.41
N SER A 2 9.45 45.48 14.18
CA SER A 2 8.56 44.94 13.13
C SER A 2 8.41 43.44 13.27
N GLY A 3 7.15 42.98 13.36
CA GLY A 3 6.79 41.58 13.30
C GLY A 3 7.19 40.99 11.94
N ALA A 4 8.04 39.98 11.97
CA ALA A 4 8.04 38.98 10.93
C ALA A 4 6.69 38.25 11.05
N SER A 5 5.86 38.31 10.01
CA SER A 5 4.78 37.34 9.86
C SER A 5 5.44 35.97 9.86
N ALA A 6 5.21 35.20 10.92
CA ALA A 6 5.73 33.84 11.03
C ALA A 6 4.90 32.99 10.07
N SER A 7 5.57 32.42 9.06
CA SER A 7 4.93 31.48 8.15
C SER A 7 4.27 30.35 8.95
N PRO A 8 3.10 29.80 8.55
CA PRO A 8 2.47 28.65 9.19
C PRO A 8 3.40 27.44 9.32
N HIS A 9 4.41 27.36 8.45
CA HIS A 9 5.42 26.32 8.40
C HIS A 9 6.72 26.68 9.17
N GLY A 10 6.74 27.79 9.90
CA GLY A 10 7.86 28.19 10.76
C GLY A 10 9.04 28.85 10.05
N PHE A 11 8.92 29.19 8.76
CA PHE A 11 9.97 29.89 8.02
C PHE A 11 10.19 31.32 8.54
N VAL A 12 11.46 31.72 8.66
CA VAL A 12 11.88 33.05 9.16
C VAL A 12 12.46 33.86 7.99
N THR A 13 12.11 35.15 7.91
CA THR A 13 12.65 36.06 6.89
C THR A 13 13.83 36.86 7.42
N VAL A 14 14.90 37.01 6.61
CA VAL A 14 16.09 37.79 6.97
C VAL A 14 16.07 39.13 6.24
N ARG A 15 16.36 40.24 6.93
CA ARG A 15 16.48 41.58 6.32
C ARG A 15 17.91 41.86 5.84
N GLY A 16 18.08 42.21 4.56
CA GLY A 16 19.37 42.65 3.97
C GLY A 16 19.55 42.19 2.52
N ARG A 17 20.66 42.58 1.85
CA ARG A 17 21.05 42.13 0.49
C ARG A 17 21.40 40.62 0.38
N GLY A 18 20.95 39.81 1.33
CA GLY A 18 21.15 38.35 1.32
C GLY A 18 20.17 37.68 0.36
N ARG A 19 20.67 36.69 -0.40
CA ARG A 19 19.85 35.81 -1.24
C ARG A 19 18.93 34.96 -0.35
N GLY A 20 17.63 35.18 -0.41
CA GLY A 20 16.60 34.32 0.15
C GLY A 20 15.59 33.91 -0.92
N TYR A 21 14.93 32.77 -0.71
CA TYR A 21 13.80 32.35 -1.55
C TYR A 21 12.61 33.30 -1.36
N ARG A 22 11.76 33.40 -2.38
CA ARG A 22 10.53 34.19 -2.32
C ARG A 22 9.54 33.52 -1.34
N PRO A 23 9.14 34.19 -0.25
CA PRO A 23 8.30 33.58 0.79
C PRO A 23 7.02 32.95 0.25
N GLU A 24 6.34 33.64 -0.67
CA GLU A 24 5.11 33.16 -1.28
C GLU A 24 5.29 31.86 -2.08
N GLN A 25 6.46 31.65 -2.69
CA GLN A 25 6.78 30.42 -3.41
C GLN A 25 7.06 29.27 -2.44
N VAL A 26 7.79 29.56 -1.36
CA VAL A 26 8.10 28.56 -0.32
C VAL A 26 6.83 28.11 0.39
N GLU A 27 5.92 29.03 0.70
CA GLU A 27 4.64 28.72 1.35
C GLU A 27 3.74 27.88 0.44
N ALA A 28 3.59 28.27 -0.83
CA ALA A 28 2.79 27.50 -1.79
C ALA A 28 3.34 26.08 -1.97
N TYR A 29 4.66 25.93 -2.03
CA TYR A 29 5.30 24.62 -2.17
C TYR A 29 5.17 23.76 -0.91
N ALA A 30 5.36 24.34 0.29
CA ALA A 30 5.21 23.65 1.56
C ALA A 30 3.75 23.20 1.81
N ALA A 31 2.77 24.01 1.38
CA ALA A 31 1.36 23.66 1.42
C ALA A 31 1.07 22.44 0.52
N ALA A 32 1.53 22.46 -0.73
CA ALA A 32 1.35 21.35 -1.67
C ALA A 32 1.98 20.04 -1.15
N LEU A 33 3.20 20.10 -0.60
CA LEU A 33 3.84 18.92 0.00
C LEU A 33 3.08 18.38 1.23
N SER A 34 2.47 19.28 2.01
CA SER A 34 1.68 18.88 3.17
C SER A 34 0.38 18.18 2.74
N GLU A 35 -0.28 18.67 1.70
CA GLU A 35 -1.47 18.05 1.11
C GLU A 35 -1.15 16.67 0.52
N GLU A 36 -0.06 16.54 -0.24
CA GLU A 36 0.39 15.26 -0.80
C GLU A 36 0.72 14.24 0.30
N ARG A 37 1.40 14.69 1.35
CA ARG A 37 1.69 13.86 2.53
C ARG A 37 0.39 13.37 3.15
N ASP A 38 -0.55 14.26 3.44
CA ASP A 38 -1.78 13.90 4.14
C ASP A 38 -2.64 12.94 3.30
N ALA A 39 -2.69 13.12 1.98
CA ALA A 39 -3.33 12.19 1.06
C ALA A 39 -2.66 10.81 1.01
N ALA A 40 -1.32 10.76 1.05
CA ALA A 40 -0.57 9.51 1.12
C ALA A 40 -0.81 8.76 2.44
N TRP A 41 -0.87 9.49 3.56
CA TRP A 41 -1.18 8.93 4.87
C TRP A 41 -2.59 8.37 4.93
N GLU A 42 -3.58 9.09 4.40
CA GLU A 42 -4.95 8.60 4.32
C GLU A 42 -5.05 7.30 3.50
N ARG A 43 -4.36 7.26 2.34
CA ARG A 43 -4.31 6.06 1.50
C ARG A 43 -3.66 4.88 2.22
N ALA A 44 -2.55 5.12 2.92
CA ALA A 44 -1.86 4.08 3.69
C ALA A 44 -2.75 3.54 4.83
N ALA A 45 -3.51 4.41 5.50
CA ALA A 45 -4.48 3.99 6.52
C ALA A 45 -5.58 3.10 5.92
N ARG A 46 -6.18 3.51 4.78
CA ARG A 46 -7.20 2.70 4.09
C ARG A 46 -6.67 1.33 3.64
N LEU A 47 -5.47 1.30 3.07
CA LEU A 47 -4.85 0.04 2.64
C LEU A 47 -4.54 -0.88 3.82
N THR A 48 -4.12 -0.33 4.95
CA THR A 48 -3.90 -1.11 6.18
C THR A 48 -5.20 -1.74 6.69
N VAL A 49 -6.33 -1.02 6.63
CA VAL A 49 -7.65 -1.57 7.00
C VAL A 49 -8.05 -2.68 6.04
N LEU A 50 -7.98 -2.44 4.73
CA LEU A 50 -8.32 -3.44 3.72
C LEU A 50 -7.47 -4.71 3.85
N ALA A 51 -6.17 -4.57 4.13
CA ALA A 51 -5.30 -5.72 4.33
C ALA A 51 -5.74 -6.57 5.53
N ARG A 52 -6.18 -5.94 6.63
CA ARG A 52 -6.68 -6.65 7.81
C ARG A 52 -8.01 -7.33 7.56
N GLU A 53 -8.93 -6.68 6.85
CA GLU A 53 -10.19 -7.30 6.43
C GLU A 53 -9.93 -8.54 5.55
N MET A 54 -8.99 -8.44 4.60
CA MET A 54 -8.59 -9.59 3.77
C MET A 54 -7.92 -10.71 4.56
N GLU A 55 -7.15 -10.39 5.60
CA GLU A 55 -6.56 -11.39 6.51
C GLU A 55 -7.63 -12.11 7.34
N GLU A 56 -8.65 -11.39 7.82
CA GLU A 56 -9.80 -11.95 8.53
C GLU A 56 -10.62 -12.88 7.62
N ASP A 57 -10.98 -12.40 6.42
CA ASP A 57 -11.71 -13.19 5.42
C ASP A 57 -10.94 -14.48 5.03
N LEU A 58 -9.61 -14.38 4.93
CA LEU A 58 -8.76 -15.55 4.67
C LEU A 58 -8.79 -16.55 5.83
N GLY A 59 -8.73 -16.08 7.07
CA GLY A 59 -8.82 -16.93 8.26
C GLY A 59 -10.16 -17.68 8.34
N ASP A 60 -11.27 -17.00 8.07
CA ASP A 60 -12.59 -17.61 8.00
C ASP A 60 -12.66 -18.69 6.91
N LEU A 61 -12.05 -18.43 5.75
CA LEU A 61 -11.98 -19.40 4.65
C LEU A 61 -11.11 -20.62 5.02
N GLU A 62 -9.98 -20.40 5.69
CA GLU A 62 -9.11 -21.47 6.19
C GLU A 62 -9.85 -22.36 7.20
N GLU A 63 -10.61 -21.78 8.14
CA GLU A 63 -11.43 -22.55 9.09
C GLU A 63 -12.48 -23.41 8.35
N VAL A 64 -13.16 -22.83 7.36
CA VAL A 64 -14.11 -23.59 6.53
C VAL A 64 -13.41 -24.75 5.83
N VAL A 65 -12.21 -24.52 5.27
CA VAL A 65 -11.44 -25.56 4.59
C VAL A 65 -10.97 -26.65 5.55
N GLU A 66 -10.53 -26.32 6.76
CA GLU A 66 -10.14 -27.30 7.78
C GLU A 66 -11.31 -28.20 8.22
N GLN A 67 -12.53 -27.66 8.26
CA GLN A 67 -13.74 -28.42 8.58
C GLN A 67 -14.18 -29.35 7.44
N LEU A 68 -13.69 -29.15 6.21
CA LEU A 68 -13.94 -30.09 5.12
C LEU A 68 -13.12 -31.36 5.37
N THR A 69 -13.82 -32.44 5.71
CA THR A 69 -13.23 -33.79 5.66
C THR A 69 -12.65 -34.04 4.27
N ALA A 70 -11.44 -34.61 4.19
CA ALA A 70 -10.86 -35.05 2.91
C ALA A 70 -11.91 -35.84 2.14
N GLN A 71 -12.42 -35.27 1.04
CA GLN A 71 -13.38 -35.96 0.20
C GLN A 71 -12.63 -37.03 -0.59
N ASP A 72 -12.50 -38.20 0.02
CA ASP A 72 -12.04 -39.40 -0.64
C ASP A 72 -13.16 -39.89 -1.55
N TYR A 73 -13.23 -39.30 -2.76
CA TYR A 73 -14.04 -39.78 -3.88
C TYR A 73 -13.61 -41.18 -4.38
N GLU A 74 -12.91 -41.96 -3.55
CA GLU A 74 -12.56 -43.37 -3.73
C GLU A 74 -13.77 -44.18 -4.21
N VAL A 75 -14.96 -43.84 -3.72
CA VAL A 75 -16.24 -44.51 -4.04
C VAL A 75 -16.81 -44.12 -5.43
N LEU A 76 -16.34 -43.02 -6.05
CA LEU A 76 -16.91 -42.45 -7.28
C LEU A 76 -16.23 -42.90 -8.59
N GLY A 77 -15.26 -43.82 -8.52
CA GLY A 77 -14.61 -44.41 -9.69
C GLY A 77 -13.47 -43.56 -10.30
N GLU A 78 -12.79 -44.11 -11.30
CA GLU A 78 -11.52 -43.57 -11.86
C GLU A 78 -11.65 -42.15 -12.42
N GLN A 79 -12.73 -41.86 -13.16
CA GLN A 79 -12.99 -40.51 -13.71
C GLN A 79 -13.15 -39.43 -12.65
N ALA A 80 -13.77 -39.75 -11.51
CA ALA A 80 -13.92 -38.80 -10.41
C ALA A 80 -12.58 -38.47 -9.76
N ARG A 81 -11.66 -39.45 -9.68
CA ARG A 81 -10.29 -39.26 -9.18
C ARG A 81 -9.45 -38.39 -10.11
N ASP A 82 -9.61 -38.57 -11.42
CA ASP A 82 -8.92 -37.74 -12.42
C ASP A 82 -9.39 -36.29 -12.36
N LEU A 83 -10.70 -36.09 -12.26
CA LEU A 83 -11.28 -34.76 -12.12
C LEU A 83 -10.85 -34.08 -10.81
N PHE A 84 -10.83 -34.83 -9.69
CA PHE A 84 -10.38 -34.30 -8.42
C PHE A 84 -8.93 -33.82 -8.47
N ARG A 85 -8.02 -34.63 -9.02
CA ARG A 85 -6.61 -34.25 -9.21
C ARG A 85 -6.44 -33.01 -10.08
N LEU A 86 -7.26 -32.86 -11.12
CA LEU A 86 -7.25 -31.67 -11.97
C LEU A 86 -7.70 -30.42 -11.20
N VAL A 87 -8.74 -30.55 -10.37
CA VAL A 87 -9.24 -29.45 -9.53
C VAL A 87 -8.21 -29.06 -8.47
N GLU A 88 -7.54 -30.01 -7.83
CA GLU A 88 -6.46 -29.73 -6.88
C GLU A 88 -5.31 -28.96 -7.54
N ALA A 89 -4.90 -29.36 -8.75
CA ALA A 89 -3.88 -28.67 -9.52
C ALA A 89 -4.29 -27.23 -9.90
N GLU A 90 -5.54 -27.03 -10.32
CA GLU A 90 -6.04 -25.68 -10.63
C GLU A 90 -6.17 -24.82 -9.37
N ALA A 91 -6.60 -25.39 -8.24
CA ALA A 91 -6.69 -24.68 -6.97
C ALA A 91 -5.30 -24.19 -6.51
N GLU A 92 -4.28 -25.03 -6.64
CA GLU A 92 -2.90 -24.63 -6.37
C GLU A 92 -2.43 -23.53 -7.31
N ALA A 93 -2.71 -23.66 -8.62
CA ALA A 93 -2.37 -22.62 -9.59
C ALA A 93 -3.07 -21.28 -9.30
N VAL A 94 -4.31 -21.30 -8.81
CA VAL A 94 -5.02 -20.10 -8.35
C VAL A 94 -4.33 -19.48 -7.14
N ARG A 95 -3.97 -20.29 -6.13
CA ARG A 95 -3.26 -19.81 -4.93
C ARG A 95 -1.92 -19.17 -5.28
N GLU A 96 -1.11 -19.82 -6.11
CA GLU A 96 0.18 -19.30 -6.54
C GLU A 96 0.04 -17.99 -7.35
N ARG A 97 -0.95 -17.91 -8.24
CA ARG A 97 -1.26 -16.64 -8.96
C ARG A 97 -1.68 -15.53 -8.01
N ALA A 98 -2.53 -15.83 -7.03
CA ALA A 98 -2.98 -14.86 -6.03
C ALA A 98 -1.80 -14.36 -5.18
N ARG A 99 -0.92 -15.26 -4.74
CA ARG A 99 0.29 -14.93 -4.01
C ARG A 99 1.22 -14.03 -4.83
N GLY A 100 1.49 -14.39 -6.09
CA GLY A 100 2.30 -13.57 -6.99
C GLY A 100 1.70 -12.19 -7.25
N ALA A 101 0.36 -12.09 -7.38
CA ALA A 101 -0.32 -10.80 -7.52
C ALA A 101 -0.19 -9.94 -6.25
N ALA A 102 -0.34 -10.54 -5.07
CA ALA A 102 -0.16 -9.84 -3.80
C ALA A 102 1.28 -9.35 -3.61
N GLU A 103 2.27 -10.19 -3.95
CA GLU A 103 3.69 -9.81 -3.94
C GLU A 103 3.99 -8.66 -4.91
N GLY A 104 3.45 -8.71 -6.13
CA GLY A 104 3.58 -7.63 -7.12
C GLY A 104 2.99 -6.30 -6.63
N LEU A 105 1.79 -6.33 -6.03
CA LEU A 105 1.17 -5.14 -5.44
C LEU A 105 2.03 -4.55 -4.29
N MET A 106 2.64 -5.41 -3.48
CA MET A 106 3.55 -4.99 -2.41
C MET A 106 4.84 -4.36 -2.97
N GLU A 107 5.39 -4.90 -4.05
CA GLU A 107 6.55 -4.34 -4.73
C GLU A 107 6.24 -2.97 -5.34
N ASP A 108 5.11 -2.84 -6.05
CA ASP A 108 4.65 -1.58 -6.61
C ASP A 108 4.47 -0.51 -5.53
N ALA A 109 3.85 -0.88 -4.41
CA ALA A 109 3.69 0.02 -3.27
C ALA A 109 5.04 0.46 -2.68
N ARG A 110 6.01 -0.47 -2.55
CA ARG A 110 7.38 -0.16 -2.07
C ARG A 110 8.14 0.73 -3.05
N ALA A 111 8.04 0.46 -4.35
CA ALA A 111 8.67 1.25 -5.40
C ALA A 111 8.10 2.68 -5.43
N HIS A 112 6.78 2.81 -5.33
CA HIS A 112 6.13 4.10 -5.21
C HIS A 112 6.62 4.87 -3.96
N ALA A 113 6.66 4.22 -2.80
CA ALA A 113 7.17 4.82 -1.57
C ALA A 113 8.67 5.20 -1.66
N ALA A 114 9.48 4.42 -2.39
CA ALA A 114 10.88 4.76 -2.66
C ALA A 114 10.99 5.99 -3.57
N GLY A 115 10.24 6.03 -4.68
CA GLY A 115 10.22 7.16 -5.61
C GLY A 115 9.77 8.46 -4.94
N VAL A 116 8.73 8.41 -4.10
CA VAL A 116 8.30 9.57 -3.30
C VAL A 116 9.42 10.05 -2.37
N ARG A 117 10.12 9.13 -1.70
CA ARG A 117 11.25 9.48 -0.82
C ARG A 117 12.44 10.08 -1.59
N GLU A 118 12.74 9.57 -2.78
CA GLU A 118 13.81 10.11 -3.62
C GLU A 118 13.47 11.48 -4.17
N ALA A 119 12.25 11.70 -4.66
CA ALA A 119 11.77 13.01 -5.08
C ALA A 119 11.86 14.03 -3.93
N ALA A 120 11.43 13.64 -2.73
CA ALA A 120 11.55 14.48 -1.54
C ALA A 120 13.01 14.84 -1.20
N ARG A 121 13.96 13.92 -1.42
CA ARG A 121 15.40 14.18 -1.22
C ARG A 121 16.01 15.07 -2.30
N ALA A 122 15.57 14.94 -3.55
CA ALA A 122 16.08 15.73 -4.67
C ALA A 122 15.62 17.20 -4.65
N HIS A 123 14.49 17.46 -3.99
CA HIS A 123 13.92 18.80 -3.81
C HIS A 123 14.29 19.47 -2.47
N ALA A 124 15.11 18.81 -1.62
CA ALA A 124 15.67 19.35 -0.38
C ALA A 124 17.02 20.04 -0.62
#